data_AF-A0A958PRC6-F1
#
_entry.id   AF-A0A958PRC6-F1
#
_cell.length_a   1.000
_cell.length_b   1.000
_cell.length_c   1.000
_cell.angle_alpha   90.00
_cell.angle_beta   90.00
_cell.angle_gamma   90.00
#
_symmetry.space_group_name_H-M   'P 1'
#
loop_
_entity.id
_entity.type
_entity.pdbx_description
1 polymer ?
#
loop_
_entity_poly.entity_id
_entity_poly.type
_entity_poly.pdbx_seq_one_letter_code
_entity_poly.pdbx_strand_id
1 'polypeptide(L)'
;MINYEVYKIIHLLGLFMVFGALGGLLMHLKQGGSKESFSGKKFFSIVHGIGLTLAILGGFGLLARLKISASEGWVLLKIAFWVLLAVFSLLAYRAPRMVTLFWGVLFFIGGTAVYLVQYKPF
;
A
#
# COMPACT_ATOMS: atom_id res chain seq x y z
N MET A 1 -23.07 5.14 -13.58
CA MET A 1 -22.17 5.26 -12.40
C MET A 1 -21.46 3.93 -12.16
N ILE A 2 -20.14 3.91 -11.96
CA ILE A 2 -19.37 2.65 -11.72
C ILE A 2 -19.82 1.99 -10.40
N ASN A 3 -20.09 0.68 -10.40
CA ASN A 3 -20.59 -0.08 -9.23
C ASN A 3 -19.52 -0.20 -8.11
N TYR A 4 -19.97 -0.33 -6.86
CA TYR A 4 -19.17 -0.65 -5.67
C TYR A 4 -18.18 -1.80 -5.90
N GLU A 5 -18.63 -2.92 -6.48
CA GLU A 5 -17.76 -4.09 -6.69
C GLU A 5 -16.58 -3.78 -7.63
N VAL A 6 -16.77 -2.89 -8.60
CA VAL A 6 -15.69 -2.46 -9.50
C VAL A 6 -14.66 -1.65 -8.72
N TYR A 7 -15.08 -0.72 -7.86
CA TYR A 7 -14.15 0.01 -6.99
C TYR A 7 -13.43 -0.91 -6.01
N LYS A 8 -14.10 -1.95 -5.51
CA LYS A 8 -13.50 -2.97 -4.63
C LYS A 8 -12.40 -3.73 -5.34
N ILE A 9 -12.65 -4.19 -6.57
CA ILE A 9 -11.65 -4.86 -7.40
C ILE A 9 -10.47 -3.93 -7.69
N ILE A 10 -10.73 -2.69 -8.12
CA ILE A 10 -9.69 -1.68 -8.38
C ILE A 10 -8.83 -1.45 -7.13
N HIS A 11 -9.47 -1.29 -5.96
CA HIS A 11 -8.79 -1.06 -4.70
C HIS A 11 -7.87 -2.24 -4.32
N LEU A 12 -8.41 -3.45 -4.33
CA LEU A 12 -7.68 -4.66 -3.94
C LEU A 12 -6.55 -4.99 -4.93
N LEU A 13 -6.79 -4.86 -6.23
CA LEU A 13 -5.75 -5.01 -7.24
C LEU A 13 -4.61 -4.03 -7.01
N GLY A 14 -4.95 -2.77 -6.73
CA GLY A 14 -3.96 -1.75 -6.39
C GLY A 14 -3.12 -2.12 -5.16
N LEU A 15 -3.76 -2.62 -4.09
CA LEU A 15 -3.06 -3.10 -2.90
C LEU A 15 -2.14 -4.28 -3.22
N PHE A 16 -2.60 -5.28 -3.99
CA PHE A 16 -1.75 -6.43 -4.37
C PHE A 16 -0.53 -6.00 -5.16
N MET A 17 -0.67 -5.03 -6.07
CA MET A 17 0.46 -4.46 -6.81
C MET A 17 1.44 -3.74 -5.89
N VAL A 18 0.96 -2.92 -4.94
CA VAL A 18 1.82 -2.22 -3.97
C VAL A 18 2.57 -3.22 -3.09
N PHE A 19 1.88 -4.18 -2.50
CA PHE A 19 2.47 -5.17 -1.61
C PHE A 19 3.44 -6.09 -2.36
N GLY A 20 3.09 -6.54 -3.57
CA GLY A 20 3.98 -7.32 -4.43
C GLY A 20 5.24 -6.55 -4.78
N ALA A 21 5.12 -5.25 -5.11
CA ALA A 21 6.27 -4.45 -5.46
C ALA A 21 7.20 -4.14 -4.28
N LEU A 22 6.63 -3.81 -3.12
CA LEU A 22 7.40 -3.61 -1.90
C LEU A 22 8.02 -4.93 -1.39
N GLY A 23 7.33 -6.05 -1.54
CA GLY A 23 7.87 -7.38 -1.20
C GLY A 23 9.08 -7.73 -2.07
N GLY A 24 9.01 -7.50 -3.39
CA GLY A 24 10.15 -7.67 -4.29
C GLY A 24 11.34 -6.78 -3.92
N LEU A 25 11.09 -5.50 -3.61
CA LEU A 25 12.11 -4.59 -3.10
C LEU A 25 12.75 -5.10 -1.80
N LEU A 26 11.94 -5.50 -0.81
CA LEU A 26 12.45 -5.95 0.47
C LEU A 26 13.26 -7.26 0.34
N MET A 27 12.87 -8.17 -0.56
CA MET A 27 13.68 -9.36 -0.85
C MET A 27 15.02 -9.01 -1.50
N HIS A 28 15.04 -8.04 -2.41
CA HIS A 28 16.29 -7.54 -3.01
C HIS A 28 17.23 -6.96 -1.95
N LEU A 29 16.70 -6.10 -1.07
CA LEU A 29 17.45 -5.53 0.05
C LEU A 29 17.94 -6.62 1.03
N LYS A 30 17.12 -7.64 1.30
CA LYS A 30 17.47 -8.75 2.19
C LYS A 30 18.65 -9.57 1.65
N GLN A 31 18.81 -9.65 0.34
CA GLN A 31 19.93 -10.29 -0.35
C GLN A 31 21.18 -9.42 -0.45
N GLY A 32 21.21 -8.25 0.21
CA GLY A 32 22.34 -7.32 0.16
C GLY A 32 22.32 -6.39 -1.05
N GLY A 33 21.22 -6.37 -1.80
CA GLY A 33 21.05 -5.47 -2.93
C GLY A 33 20.98 -4.00 -2.53
N SER A 34 21.35 -3.12 -3.47
CA SER A 34 21.23 -1.66 -3.33
C SER A 34 20.24 -1.11 -4.37
N LYS A 35 19.94 0.19 -4.30
CA LYS A 35 19.08 0.84 -5.31
C LYS A 35 19.65 0.72 -6.73
N GLU A 36 20.98 0.80 -6.87
CA GLU A 36 21.62 0.75 -8.19
C GLU A 36 21.79 -0.66 -8.73
N SER A 37 21.91 -1.67 -7.86
CA SER A 37 21.99 -3.07 -8.29
C SER A 37 20.62 -3.71 -8.58
N PHE A 38 19.52 -2.98 -8.38
CA PHE A 38 18.18 -3.54 -8.59
C PHE A 38 17.80 -3.51 -10.08
N SER A 39 18.06 -4.61 -10.80
CA SER A 39 17.72 -4.77 -12.22
C SER A 39 16.22 -4.53 -12.50
N GLY A 40 15.35 -4.97 -11.59
CA GLY A 40 13.90 -4.79 -11.66
C GLY A 40 13.38 -3.40 -11.27
N LYS A 41 14.24 -2.42 -10.93
CA LYS A 41 13.81 -1.14 -10.31
C LYS A 41 12.71 -0.42 -11.07
N LYS A 42 12.79 -0.39 -12.41
CA LYS A 42 11.81 0.31 -13.25
C LYS A 42 10.45 -0.39 -13.22
N PHE A 43 10.43 -1.71 -13.38
CA PHE A 43 9.21 -2.51 -13.35
C PHE A 43 8.50 -2.37 -12.00
N PHE A 44 9.22 -2.59 -10.90
CA PHE A 44 8.66 -2.51 -9.56
C PHE A 44 8.21 -1.09 -9.18
N SER A 45 8.91 -0.05 -9.64
CA SER A 45 8.48 1.34 -9.44
C SER A 45 7.17 1.65 -10.19
N ILE A 46 7.03 1.18 -11.43
CA ILE A 46 5.80 1.36 -12.22
C ILE A 46 4.63 0.61 -11.56
N VAL A 47 4.85 -0.67 -11.20
CA VAL A 47 3.83 -1.49 -10.53
C VAL A 47 3.39 -0.85 -9.21
N HIS A 48 4.34 -0.35 -8.41
CA HIS A 48 4.03 0.35 -7.16
C HIS A 48 3.24 1.63 -7.40
N GLY A 49 3.68 2.49 -8.33
CA GLY A 49 2.99 3.76 -8.62
C GLY A 49 1.58 3.59 -9.17
N ILE A 50 1.40 2.67 -10.13
CA ILE A 50 0.06 2.32 -10.66
C ILE A 50 -0.77 1.68 -9.56
N GLY A 51 -0.21 0.73 -8.81
CA GLY A 51 -0.89 0.06 -7.71
C GLY A 51 -1.40 1.04 -6.66
N LEU A 52 -0.59 2.01 -6.26
CA LEU A 52 -0.97 3.03 -5.29
C LEU A 52 -2.08 3.93 -5.83
N THR A 53 -2.00 4.32 -7.11
CA THR A 53 -3.05 5.10 -7.79
C THR A 53 -4.38 4.35 -7.79
N LEU A 54 -4.37 3.07 -8.16
CA LEU A 54 -5.57 2.22 -8.15
C LEU A 54 -6.11 2.02 -6.73
N ALA A 55 -5.24 1.79 -5.74
CA ALA A 55 -5.65 1.65 -4.35
C ALA A 55 -6.36 2.91 -3.85
N ILE A 56 -5.81 4.10 -4.11
CA ILE A 56 -6.43 5.37 -3.70
C ILE A 56 -7.74 5.60 -4.46
N LEU A 57 -7.75 5.46 -5.78
CA LEU A 57 -8.95 5.64 -6.62
C LEU A 57 -10.09 4.70 -6.19
N GLY A 58 -9.78 3.41 -6.03
CA GLY A 58 -10.73 2.41 -5.56
C GLY A 58 -11.22 2.71 -4.14
N GLY A 59 -10.32 3.09 -3.24
CA GLY A 59 -10.63 3.42 -1.85
C GLY A 59 -11.62 4.58 -1.72
N PHE A 60 -11.34 5.71 -2.38
CA PHE A 60 -12.25 6.86 -2.39
C PHE A 60 -13.55 6.58 -3.14
N GLY A 61 -13.50 5.79 -4.22
CA GLY A 61 -14.70 5.32 -4.92
C GLY A 61 -15.63 4.49 -4.02
N LEU A 62 -15.07 3.61 -3.18
CA LEU A 62 -15.82 2.84 -2.18
C LEU A 62 -16.46 3.77 -1.14
N LEU A 63 -15.72 4.75 -0.62
CA LEU A 63 -16.25 5.73 0.34
C LEU A 63 -17.45 6.49 -0.24
N ALA A 64 -17.33 6.98 -1.48
CA ALA A 64 -18.40 7.69 -2.16
C ALA A 64 -19.66 6.81 -2.37
N ARG A 65 -19.48 5.52 -2.66
CA ARG A 65 -20.59 4.58 -2.83
C ARG A 65 -21.30 4.25 -1.51
N LEU A 66 -20.54 4.19 -0.42
CA LEU A 66 -21.06 3.93 0.92
C LEU A 66 -21.55 5.20 1.63
N LYS A 67 -21.38 6.39 1.01
CA LYS A 67 -21.68 7.70 1.61
C LYS A 67 -20.96 7.94 2.95
N ILE A 68 -19.75 7.43 3.05
CA ILE A 68 -18.87 7.55 4.22
C ILE A 68 -18.01 8.80 4.07
N SER A 69 -17.86 9.57 5.14
CA SER A 69 -17.04 10.79 5.09
C SER A 69 -15.56 10.47 5.12
N ALA A 70 -14.76 11.18 4.34
CA ALA A 70 -13.30 11.08 4.40
C ALA A 70 -12.71 11.62 5.73
N SER A 71 -13.51 12.36 6.51
CA SER A 71 -13.13 12.89 7.81
C SER A 71 -13.30 11.90 8.97
N GLU A 72 -13.90 10.73 8.74
CA GLU A 72 -13.99 9.68 9.77
C GLU A 72 -12.59 9.22 10.16
N GLY A 73 -12.35 9.00 11.45
CA GLY A 73 -11.00 8.80 11.95
C GLY A 73 -10.35 7.54 11.38
N TRP A 74 -11.09 6.43 11.24
CA TRP A 74 -10.58 5.21 10.62
C TRP A 74 -10.21 5.42 9.14
N VAL A 75 -10.88 6.35 8.45
CA VAL A 75 -10.56 6.73 7.06
C VAL A 75 -9.26 7.53 7.02
N LEU A 76 -9.12 8.52 7.90
CA LEU A 76 -7.88 9.31 8.02
C LEU A 76 -6.67 8.41 8.33
N LEU A 77 -6.82 7.42 9.19
CA LEU A 77 -5.76 6.45 9.48
C LEU A 77 -5.40 5.60 8.24
N LYS A 78 -6.37 5.20 7.42
CA LYS A 78 -6.07 4.52 6.14
C LYS A 78 -5.36 5.42 5.15
N ILE A 79 -5.74 6.69 5.08
CA ILE A 79 -5.03 7.67 4.25
C ILE A 79 -3.58 7.77 4.70
N ALA A 80 -3.33 7.82 6.01
CA ALA A 80 -1.97 7.78 6.56
C ALA A 80 -1.22 6.50 6.15
N PHE A 81 -1.87 5.33 6.13
CA PHE A 81 -1.27 4.10 5.62
C PHE A 81 -0.92 4.16 4.12
N TRP A 82 -1.78 4.74 3.26
CA TRP A 82 -1.42 4.92 1.85
C TRP A 82 -0.22 5.84 1.68
N VAL A 83 -0.15 6.94 2.44
CA VAL A 83 1.02 7.83 2.44
C VAL A 83 2.28 7.08 2.90
N LEU A 84 2.17 6.29 3.97
CA LEU A 84 3.28 5.48 4.47
C LEU A 84 3.74 4.47 3.43
N LEU A 85 2.83 3.77 2.75
CA LEU A 85 3.13 2.85 1.65
C LEU A 85 3.76 3.54 0.44
N ALA A 86 3.42 4.81 0.19
CA ALA A 86 4.00 5.62 -0.88
C ALA A 86 5.49 5.91 -0.63
N VAL A 87 5.83 6.31 0.60
CA VAL A 87 7.21 6.65 1.00
C VAL A 87 8.01 5.44 1.50
N PHE A 88 7.38 4.28 1.62
CA PHE A 88 7.96 3.08 2.22
C PHE A 88 9.29 2.66 1.55
N SER A 89 9.34 2.70 0.22
CA SER A 89 10.54 2.33 -0.53
C SER A 89 11.74 3.22 -0.19
N LEU A 90 11.51 4.51 0.03
CA LEU A 90 12.54 5.45 0.46
C LEU A 90 13.08 5.10 1.85
N LEU A 91 12.18 4.76 2.79
CA LEU A 91 12.57 4.34 4.15
C LEU A 91 13.38 3.04 4.12
N ALA A 92 12.93 2.05 3.35
CA ALA A 92 13.58 0.76 3.21
C ALA A 92 15.01 0.89 2.65
N TYR A 93 15.21 1.74 1.62
CA TYR A 93 16.54 2.00 1.07
C TYR A 93 17.47 2.77 2.02
N ARG A 94 16.93 3.61 2.91
CA ARG A 94 17.73 4.36 3.89
C ARG A 94 18.16 3.52 5.09
N ALA A 95 17.41 2.46 5.42
CA ALA A 95 17.72 1.58 6.55
C ALA A 95 17.68 0.09 6.16
N PRO A 96 18.51 -0.38 5.21
CA PRO A 96 18.47 -1.76 4.71
C PRO A 96 18.75 -2.80 5.81
N ARG A 97 19.49 -2.43 6.87
CA ARG A 97 19.70 -3.28 8.06
C ARG A 97 18.40 -3.65 8.78
N MET A 98 17.35 -2.85 8.63
CA MET A 98 16.03 -3.03 9.25
C MET A 98 15.03 -3.73 8.32
N VAL A 99 15.48 -4.33 7.20
CA VAL A 99 14.60 -4.98 6.21
C VAL A 99 13.64 -6.02 6.81
N THR A 100 14.07 -6.78 7.81
CA THR A 100 13.20 -7.75 8.49
C THR A 100 12.11 -7.07 9.31
N LEU A 101 12.39 -5.91 9.92
CA LEU A 101 11.36 -5.09 10.58
C LEU A 101 10.40 -4.50 9.54
N PHE A 102 10.90 -4.01 8.40
CA PHE A 102 10.05 -3.48 7.34
C PHE A 102 9.07 -4.54 6.79
N TRP A 103 9.48 -5.81 6.69
CA TRP A 103 8.54 -6.91 6.43
C TRP A 103 7.39 -6.98 7.44
N GLY A 104 7.73 -6.95 8.74
CA GLY A 104 6.73 -6.94 9.81
C GLY A 104 5.80 -5.72 9.73
N VAL A 105 6.35 -4.54 9.47
CA VAL A 105 5.58 -3.29 9.29
C VAL A 105 4.64 -3.39 8.09
N LEU A 106 5.09 -3.94 6.96
CA LEU A 106 4.25 -4.09 5.77
C LEU A 106 3.04 -4.99 6.05
N PHE A 107 3.24 -6.13 6.72
CA PHE A 107 2.13 -7.01 7.13
C PHE A 107 1.24 -6.38 8.20
N PHE A 108 1.83 -5.65 9.16
CA PHE A 108 1.07 -4.92 10.18
C PHE A 108 0.14 -3.89 9.54
N ILE A 109 0.65 -3.07 8.61
CA ILE A 109 -0.17 -2.10 7.85
C ILE A 109 -1.33 -2.82 7.13
N GLY A 110 -1.04 -3.93 6.44
CA GLY A 110 -2.06 -4.71 5.74
C GLY A 110 -3.15 -5.26 6.68
N GLY A 111 -2.75 -5.89 7.78
CA GLY A 111 -3.66 -6.45 8.78
C GLY A 111 -4.51 -5.38 9.47
N THR A 112 -3.90 -4.29 9.91
CA THR A 112 -4.62 -3.17 10.53
C THR A 112 -5.56 -2.50 9.52
N ALA A 113 -5.15 -2.35 8.26
CA ALA A 113 -6.04 -1.79 7.22
C ALA A 113 -7.32 -2.62 7.04
N VAL A 114 -7.20 -3.97 7.03
CA VAL A 114 -8.36 -4.88 6.98
C VAL A 114 -9.24 -4.74 8.22
N TYR A 115 -8.64 -4.73 9.41
CA TYR A 115 -9.36 -4.50 10.67
C TYR A 115 -10.17 -3.19 10.63
N LEU A 116 -9.57 -2.08 10.18
CA LEU A 116 -10.25 -0.79 10.09
C LEU A 116 -11.45 -0.80 9.13
N VAL A 117 -11.38 -1.51 7.99
CA VAL A 117 -12.55 -1.65 7.08
C VAL A 117 -13.70 -2.36 7.80
N GLN A 118 -13.39 -3.41 8.54
CA GLN A 118 -14.38 -4.33 9.08
C GLN A 118 -15.10 -3.73 10.30
N TYR A 119 -14.35 -3.10 11.20
CA TYR A 119 -14.89 -2.64 12.48
C TYR A 119 -15.19 -1.14 12.54
N LYS A 120 -14.58 -0.32 11.67
CA LYS A 120 -14.76 1.15 11.62
C LYS A 120 -14.83 1.81 13.01
N PRO A 121 -13.82 1.60 13.89
CA PRO A 121 -14.00 1.78 15.33
C PRO A 121 -14.08 3.25 15.82
N PHE A 122 -13.82 4.25 14.98
CA PHE A 122 -13.80 5.68 15.33
C PHE A 122 -13.87 6.58 14.09
#